data_AF-A0A976CBX6-F1
#
_entry.id   AF-A0A976CBX6-F1
#
_cell.length_a   1.000
_cell.length_b   1.000
_cell.length_c   1.000
_cell.angle_alpha   90.00
_cell.angle_beta   90.00
_cell.angle_gamma   90.00
#
_symmetry.space_group_name_H-M   'P 1'
#
loop_
_entity.id
_entity.type
_entity.pdbx_description
1 polymer ?
#
loop_
_entity_poly.entity_id
_entity_poly.type
_entity_poly.pdbx_seq_one_letter_code
_entity_poly.pdbx_strand_id
1 'polypeptide(L)'
;QCMHQTSISKDYILLIDGAFKLSLDVLINNPFPNNEKINSFLRQLTTKPQLANTPLYIIKRADLVVGKDTVVAKKLDLKPEFIHFTANYPNDNNLITIYTASNAAACLAEWVRYYDKLFPDTPIEQGTEGVLCVGSMDVGRVGKVVIDAENATIKEEKMVFKTGNLDSTDGIGPHTWLAGFYTFRDFISAEVPTTAIKNIYWQFGALEKRRLTQFIFNLYKDYPNRIVPAEDVKKYSEQGVPLQIARLNTDNMELEDYYQYPDNYTLGAIQFVPRKTPTVNLDPSMDGYLFTTMINGIEEEDNEVNYLREVWIFDASNLKQGPVCVLTHPEFDFGFTLHPVWVPDIHKGTSEKTKDEEDHTQEYKSLIDKLNKKHRQHVHNIFEQNVYPNFSK
;
A
#
# COMPACT_ATOMS: atom_id res chain seq x y z
N GLN A 1 10.46 -9.85 8.49
CA GLN A 1 10.01 -8.65 7.78
C GLN A 1 10.94 -8.38 6.61
N CYS A 2 10.61 -7.45 5.71
CA CYS A 2 11.50 -7.05 4.62
C CYS A 2 11.64 -5.51 4.56
N MET A 3 12.72 -5.04 3.92
CA MET A 3 12.88 -3.63 3.58
C MET A 3 11.94 -3.29 2.41
N HIS A 4 10.72 -2.87 2.77
CA HIS A 4 9.66 -2.54 1.81
C HIS A 4 9.83 -1.12 1.23
N GLN A 5 10.21 -0.17 2.07
CA GLN A 5 10.28 1.23 1.69
C GLN A 5 11.55 1.89 2.24
N THR A 6 12.04 2.87 1.48
CA THR A 6 13.13 3.75 1.86
C THR A 6 12.68 5.20 1.73
N SER A 7 13.34 6.09 2.46
CA SER A 7 13.14 7.53 2.35
C SER A 7 14.47 8.25 2.53
N ILE A 8 14.52 9.50 2.08
CA ILE A 8 15.71 10.33 2.14
C ILE A 8 15.39 11.67 2.78
N SER A 9 16.31 12.14 3.63
CA SER A 9 16.42 13.54 4.00
C SER A 9 17.69 14.13 3.36
N LYS A 10 17.95 15.41 3.60
CA LYS A 10 19.08 16.12 3.05
C LYS A 10 20.39 15.44 3.44
N ASP A 11 20.54 15.02 4.69
CA ASP A 11 21.80 14.41 5.15
C ASP A 11 21.71 12.90 5.43
N TYR A 12 20.53 12.28 5.38
CA TYR A 12 20.35 10.89 5.80
C TYR A 12 19.54 10.03 4.81
N ILE A 13 19.84 8.73 4.79
CA ILE A 13 19.00 7.68 4.21
C ILE A 13 18.32 6.93 5.35
N LEU A 14 17.04 6.63 5.16
CA LEU A 14 16.19 5.94 6.10
C LEU A 14 15.72 4.63 5.49
N LEU A 15 15.92 3.53 6.21
CA LEU A 15 15.49 2.20 5.80
C LEU A 15 14.62 1.61 6.91
N ILE A 16 13.43 1.11 6.61
CA ILE A 16 12.62 0.39 7.59
C ILE A 16 12.55 -1.09 7.25
N ASP A 17 12.61 -1.95 8.27
CA ASP A 17 12.09 -3.31 8.17
C ASP A 17 10.57 -3.23 8.33
N GLY A 18 9.88 -2.92 7.23
CA GLY A 18 8.44 -2.65 7.22
C GLY A 18 7.61 -3.84 7.65
N ALA A 19 6.36 -3.60 8.03
CA ALA A 19 5.36 -4.60 8.39
C ALA A 19 4.90 -5.43 7.17
N PHE A 20 5.84 -6.07 6.48
CA PHE A 20 5.61 -7.06 5.43
C PHE A 20 6.30 -8.35 5.85
N LYS A 21 5.54 -9.45 5.97
CA LYS A 21 6.16 -10.71 6.33
C LYS A 21 6.87 -11.31 5.11
N LEU A 22 8.06 -11.83 5.35
CA LEU A 22 8.78 -12.71 4.43
C LEU A 22 8.99 -14.01 5.19
N SER A 23 8.19 -15.01 4.83
CA SER A 23 8.11 -16.30 5.53
C SER A 23 7.89 -17.43 4.53
N LEU A 24 8.18 -18.66 4.96
CA LEU A 24 8.17 -19.82 4.07
C LEU A 24 6.78 -20.11 3.49
N ASP A 25 5.71 -19.81 4.22
CA ASP A 25 4.32 -19.93 3.75
C ASP A 25 4.00 -18.96 2.59
N VAL A 26 4.65 -17.80 2.55
CA VAL A 26 4.51 -16.85 1.43
C VAL A 26 5.31 -17.34 0.22
N LEU A 27 6.52 -17.85 0.44
CA LEU A 27 7.40 -18.33 -0.62
C LEU A 27 6.92 -19.64 -1.25
N ILE A 28 6.25 -20.49 -0.47
CA ILE A 28 5.73 -21.79 -0.89
C ILE A 28 4.23 -21.81 -0.60
N ASN A 29 3.47 -21.12 -1.45
CA ASN A 29 2.07 -20.79 -1.23
C ASN A 29 1.08 -21.93 -1.52
N ASN A 30 1.41 -22.85 -2.45
CA ASN A 30 0.58 -24.00 -2.81
C ASN A 30 1.44 -25.20 -3.23
N PRO A 31 2.22 -25.79 -2.29
CA PRO A 31 3.12 -26.89 -2.61
C PRO A 31 2.39 -28.19 -3.00
N PHE A 32 1.15 -28.37 -2.54
CA PHE A 32 0.34 -29.55 -2.84
C PHE A 32 -1.04 -29.14 -3.39
N PRO A 33 -1.16 -28.76 -4.67
CA PRO A 33 -2.39 -28.20 -5.26
C PRO A 33 -3.66 -29.00 -4.99
N ASN A 34 -3.55 -30.33 -4.93
CA ASN A 34 -4.67 -31.24 -4.73
C ASN A 34 -4.84 -31.70 -3.27
N ASN A 35 -4.17 -31.06 -2.30
CA ASN A 35 -4.24 -31.46 -0.90
C ASN A 35 -4.32 -30.25 0.05
N GLU A 36 -5.53 -29.72 0.17
CA GLU A 36 -5.89 -28.61 1.06
C GLU A 36 -5.44 -28.83 2.51
N LYS A 37 -5.59 -30.05 3.03
CA LYS A 37 -5.24 -30.38 4.42
C LYS A 37 -3.74 -30.23 4.67
N ILE A 38 -2.90 -30.72 3.77
CA ILE A 38 -1.45 -30.55 3.87
C ILE A 38 -1.07 -29.08 3.73
N ASN A 39 -1.64 -28.36 2.77
CA ASN A 39 -1.35 -26.93 2.59
C ASN A 39 -1.74 -26.09 3.83
N SER A 40 -2.94 -26.32 4.37
CA SER A 40 -3.41 -25.64 5.59
C SER A 40 -2.51 -25.95 6.79
N PHE A 41 -2.14 -27.21 6.98
CA PHE A 41 -1.21 -27.62 8.03
C PHE A 41 0.18 -26.97 7.90
N LEU A 42 0.76 -27.00 6.69
CA LEU A 42 2.07 -26.40 6.44
C LEU A 42 2.04 -24.89 6.69
N ARG A 43 0.98 -24.19 6.25
CA ARG A 43 0.82 -22.76 6.53
C ARG A 43 0.78 -22.49 8.04
N GLN A 44 0.02 -23.27 8.81
CA GLN A 44 -0.02 -23.12 10.28
C GLN A 44 1.34 -23.32 10.95
N LEU A 45 2.17 -24.25 10.45
CA LEU A 45 3.51 -24.49 10.99
C LEU A 45 4.54 -23.43 10.60
N THR A 46 4.39 -22.83 9.42
CA THR A 46 5.43 -22.00 8.79
C THR A 46 5.14 -20.50 8.83
N THR A 47 3.89 -20.11 9.09
CA THR A 47 3.49 -18.73 9.31
C THR A 47 3.90 -18.22 10.70
N LYS A 48 4.15 -16.92 10.80
CA LYS A 48 4.22 -16.20 12.08
C LYS A 48 3.64 -14.78 11.89
N PRO A 49 3.14 -14.14 12.96
CA PRO A 49 2.80 -12.72 12.91
C PRO A 49 4.01 -11.86 12.50
N GLN A 50 3.77 -10.69 11.92
CA GLN A 50 4.82 -9.67 11.79
C GLN A 50 5.35 -9.28 13.18
N LEU A 51 6.56 -8.72 13.26
CA LEU A 51 6.97 -8.06 14.50
C LEU A 51 6.03 -6.88 14.77
N ALA A 52 5.80 -6.59 16.04
CA ALA A 52 4.91 -5.51 16.48
C ALA A 52 5.62 -4.15 16.62
N ASN A 53 6.83 -4.05 16.07
CA ASN A 53 7.66 -2.85 16.05
C ASN A 53 8.34 -2.72 14.68
N THR A 54 8.89 -1.54 14.42
CA THR A 54 9.57 -1.23 13.16
C THR A 54 11.02 -0.88 13.41
N PRO A 55 11.96 -1.78 13.10
CA PRO A 55 13.36 -1.42 12.99
C PRO A 55 13.54 -0.34 11.93
N LEU A 56 14.09 0.80 12.32
CA LEU A 56 14.51 1.90 11.45
C LEU A 56 16.04 2.00 11.50
N TYR A 57 16.66 2.05 10.32
CA TYR A 57 18.09 2.27 10.15
C TYR A 57 18.33 3.65 9.54
N ILE A 58 19.23 4.41 10.15
CA ILE A 58 19.58 5.78 9.79
C ILE A 58 21.04 5.79 9.35
N ILE A 59 21.28 6.20 8.10
CA ILE A 59 22.60 6.23 7.48
C ILE A 59 22.92 7.66 7.08
N LYS A 60 24.08 8.19 7.47
CA LYS A 60 24.55 9.49 6.97
C LYS A 60 24.93 9.36 5.50
N ARG A 61 24.39 10.23 4.65
CA ARG A 61 24.70 10.24 3.21
C ARG A 61 26.18 10.53 2.95
N ALA A 62 26.80 11.38 3.78
CA ALA A 62 28.22 11.68 3.70
C ALA A 62 29.14 10.45 3.90
N ASP A 63 28.63 9.38 4.54
CA ASP A 63 29.40 8.16 4.77
C ASP A 63 29.36 7.20 3.56
N LEU A 64 28.54 7.48 2.55
CA LEU A 64 28.41 6.72 1.30
C LEU A 64 29.47 7.18 0.29
N VAL A 65 30.70 6.75 0.52
CA VAL A 65 31.87 7.11 -0.29
C VAL A 65 32.15 6.03 -1.34
N VAL A 66 32.42 6.45 -2.58
CA VAL A 66 32.79 5.54 -3.69
C VAL A 66 34.00 4.67 -3.30
N GLY A 67 33.93 3.37 -3.57
CA GLY A 67 34.98 2.41 -3.24
C GLY A 67 34.93 1.88 -1.80
N LYS A 68 33.97 2.32 -0.99
CA LYS A 68 33.71 1.76 0.34
C LYS A 68 32.59 0.74 0.28
N ASP A 69 32.89 -0.51 0.65
CA ASP A 69 31.93 -1.62 0.56
C ASP A 69 30.93 -1.67 1.72
N THR A 70 31.17 -0.93 2.80
CA THR A 70 30.35 -0.97 4.02
C THR A 70 30.11 0.42 4.61
N VAL A 71 28.95 0.61 5.24
CA VAL A 71 28.58 1.84 5.96
C VAL A 71 27.94 1.47 7.30
N VAL A 72 28.12 2.32 8.31
CA VAL A 72 27.50 2.12 9.63
C VAL A 72 26.11 2.74 9.61
N ALA A 73 25.10 1.95 9.99
CA ALA A 73 23.75 2.42 10.21
C ALA A 73 23.46 2.50 11.72
N LYS A 74 22.82 3.57 12.16
CA LYS A 74 22.26 3.66 13.52
C LYS A 74 20.87 3.05 13.50
N LYS A 75 20.57 2.19 14.48
CA LYS A 75 19.27 1.52 14.60
C LYS A 75 18.41 2.19 15.67
N LEU A 76 17.14 2.43 15.36
CA LEU A 76 16.09 2.86 16.27
C LEU A 76 14.87 1.93 16.06
N ASP A 77 14.22 1.47 17.12
CA ASP A 77 12.98 0.68 17.01
C ASP A 77 11.76 1.59 17.23
N LEU A 78 10.97 1.81 16.18
CA LEU A 78 9.70 2.55 16.25
C LEU A 78 8.56 1.64 16.70
N LYS A 79 7.49 2.23 17.25
CA LYS A 79 6.27 1.50 17.62
C LYS A 79 5.02 2.21 17.08
N PRO A 80 4.00 1.48 16.62
CA PRO A 80 3.96 0.02 16.44
C PRO A 80 4.74 -0.40 15.18
N GLU A 81 4.31 -1.47 14.51
CA GLU A 81 4.77 -1.83 13.18
C GLU A 81 4.19 -0.91 12.10
N PHE A 82 5.07 -0.35 11.28
CA PHE A 82 4.74 0.55 10.18
C PHE A 82 5.06 -0.13 8.87
N ILE A 83 4.22 0.13 7.87
CA ILE A 83 4.38 -0.42 6.53
C ILE A 83 4.91 0.63 5.57
N HIS A 84 4.37 1.84 5.66
CA HIS A 84 4.70 2.97 4.82
C HIS A 84 5.22 4.11 5.67
N PHE A 85 6.19 4.85 5.12
CA PHE A 85 6.67 6.07 5.73
C PHE A 85 7.26 7.04 4.70
N THR A 86 7.22 8.33 5.02
CA THR A 86 7.88 9.38 4.23
C THR A 86 8.60 10.34 5.18
N ALA A 87 9.56 11.10 4.66
CA ALA A 87 10.31 12.07 5.44
C ALA A 87 10.20 13.46 4.79
N ASN A 88 10.22 14.50 5.63
CA ASN A 88 10.57 15.83 5.13
C ASN A 88 12.03 15.80 4.66
N TYR A 89 12.32 16.49 3.56
CA TYR A 89 13.70 16.54 3.06
C TYR A 89 14.64 17.31 4.00
N PRO A 90 14.31 18.51 4.52
CA PRO A 90 15.12 19.19 5.53
C PRO A 90 15.19 18.40 6.83
N ASN A 91 16.36 18.41 7.45
CA ASN A 91 16.63 17.77 8.74
C ASN A 91 17.48 18.67 9.64
N ASP A 92 17.05 19.94 9.78
CA ASP A 92 17.74 20.96 10.55
C ASP A 92 18.02 20.49 11.98
N ASN A 93 19.20 20.82 12.51
CA ASN A 93 19.68 20.36 13.81
C ASN A 93 19.73 18.82 13.95
N ASN A 94 19.91 18.10 12.85
CA ASN A 94 19.87 16.63 12.78
C ASN A 94 18.52 16.03 13.17
N LEU A 95 17.43 16.81 13.07
CA LEU A 95 16.08 16.35 13.37
C LEU A 95 15.36 15.93 12.11
N ILE A 96 15.12 14.62 11.97
CA ILE A 96 14.38 14.05 10.85
C ILE A 96 12.91 13.96 11.26
N THR A 97 12.02 14.60 10.50
CA THR A 97 10.57 14.39 10.65
C THR A 97 10.11 13.33 9.66
N ILE A 98 9.53 12.25 10.17
CA ILE A 98 8.87 11.23 9.35
C ILE A 98 7.37 11.18 9.63
N TYR A 99 6.62 10.81 8.61
CA TYR A 99 5.21 10.45 8.71
C TYR A 99 5.03 8.98 8.38
N THR A 100 4.29 8.26 9.22
CA THR A 100 4.22 6.80 9.18
C THR A 100 2.79 6.31 9.08
N ALA A 101 2.60 5.09 8.57
CA ALA A 101 1.32 4.38 8.59
C ALA A 101 1.50 2.93 9.02
N SER A 102 0.67 2.51 9.97
CA SER A 102 0.59 1.16 10.52
C SER A 102 -0.74 0.53 10.13
N ASN A 103 -0.67 -0.73 9.70
CA ASN A 103 -1.86 -1.50 9.34
C ASN A 103 -2.39 -2.31 10.53
N ALA A 104 -1.70 -2.24 11.68
CA ALA A 104 -2.05 -2.84 12.96
C ALA A 104 -2.59 -4.28 12.84
N ALA A 105 -1.68 -5.26 12.93
CA ALA A 105 -2.03 -6.68 12.83
C ALA A 105 -2.69 -7.08 11.49
N ALA A 106 -2.29 -6.42 10.40
CA ALA A 106 -2.69 -6.79 9.04
C ALA A 106 -1.45 -6.92 8.15
N CYS A 107 -1.42 -7.94 7.30
CA CYS A 107 -0.29 -8.20 6.41
C CYS A 107 -0.70 -8.11 4.95
N LEU A 108 -0.12 -7.16 4.22
CA LEU A 108 -0.34 -7.02 2.77
C LEU A 108 0.27 -8.17 1.96
N ALA A 109 1.15 -9.00 2.55
CA ALA A 109 1.64 -10.24 1.94
C ALA A 109 0.71 -11.44 2.20
N GLU A 110 -0.43 -11.24 2.86
CA GLU A 110 -1.46 -12.26 3.04
C GLU A 110 -2.62 -12.07 2.07
N TRP A 111 -3.16 -13.19 1.60
CA TRP A 111 -4.38 -13.27 0.79
C TRP A 111 -5.23 -14.47 1.20
N VAL A 112 -6.51 -14.40 0.87
CA VAL A 112 -7.47 -15.48 1.12
C VAL A 112 -7.05 -16.69 0.27
N ARG A 113 -6.88 -17.85 0.90
CA ARG A 113 -6.53 -19.11 0.22
C ARG A 113 -7.79 -19.90 -0.09
N TYR A 114 -7.78 -20.71 -1.16
CA TYR A 114 -8.90 -21.61 -1.46
C TYR A 114 -9.24 -22.59 -0.33
N TYR A 115 -8.26 -22.95 0.51
CA TYR A 115 -8.43 -23.83 1.67
C TYR A 115 -8.64 -23.09 2.99
N ASP A 116 -8.77 -21.76 2.95
CA ASP A 116 -9.14 -21.00 4.15
C ASP A 116 -10.61 -21.21 4.50
N LYS A 117 -10.94 -20.85 5.73
CA LYS A 117 -12.31 -20.67 6.17
C LYS A 117 -12.48 -19.26 6.66
N LEU A 118 -13.59 -18.63 6.28
CA LEU A 118 -14.05 -17.39 6.86
C LEU A 118 -14.48 -17.65 8.30
N PHE A 119 -14.28 -16.65 9.15
CA PHE A 119 -14.72 -16.71 10.53
C PHE A 119 -16.28 -16.67 10.59
N PRO A 120 -16.97 -17.49 11.42
CA PRO A 120 -16.42 -18.41 12.42
C PRO A 120 -16.08 -19.83 11.93
N ASP A 121 -16.56 -20.31 10.77
CA ASP A 121 -16.09 -21.58 10.16
C ASP A 121 -16.70 -21.83 8.77
N THR A 122 -17.01 -20.80 7.97
CA THR A 122 -17.64 -21.01 6.66
C THR A 122 -16.60 -21.12 5.55
N PRO A 123 -16.85 -21.85 4.45
CA PRO A 123 -16.00 -21.79 3.27
C PRO A 123 -15.82 -20.35 2.80
N ILE A 124 -14.71 -20.09 2.10
CA ILE A 124 -14.56 -18.82 1.39
C ILE A 124 -15.64 -18.67 0.33
N GLU A 125 -16.03 -17.43 0.06
CA GLU A 125 -16.95 -17.11 -1.01
C GLU A 125 -16.25 -17.30 -2.37
N GLN A 126 -16.98 -17.81 -3.37
CA GLN A 126 -16.43 -17.99 -4.70
C GLN A 126 -15.89 -16.66 -5.24
N GLY A 127 -14.70 -16.69 -5.84
CA GLY A 127 -14.05 -15.47 -6.38
C GLY A 127 -13.32 -14.62 -5.34
N THR A 128 -13.34 -14.98 -4.05
CA THR A 128 -12.55 -14.27 -3.02
C THR A 128 -11.14 -14.82 -2.83
N GLU A 129 -10.81 -15.96 -3.45
CA GLU A 129 -9.43 -16.46 -3.47
C GLU A 129 -8.50 -15.42 -4.11
N GLY A 130 -7.35 -15.18 -3.47
CA GLY A 130 -6.38 -14.21 -3.97
C GLY A 130 -6.65 -12.76 -3.56
N VAL A 131 -7.78 -12.46 -2.91
CA VAL A 131 -8.03 -11.13 -2.34
C VAL A 131 -6.97 -10.84 -1.27
N LEU A 132 -6.17 -9.80 -1.54
CA LEU A 132 -5.09 -9.33 -0.67
C LEU A 132 -5.63 -8.73 0.63
N CYS A 133 -4.74 -8.59 1.61
CA CYS A 133 -4.99 -7.82 2.84
C CYS A 133 -6.09 -8.44 3.70
N VAL A 134 -6.00 -9.75 3.93
CA VAL A 134 -6.96 -10.55 4.70
C VAL A 134 -7.12 -9.96 6.11
N GLY A 135 -8.31 -9.47 6.42
CA GLY A 135 -8.79 -9.02 7.73
C GLY A 135 -7.83 -8.14 8.56
N SER A 136 -8.09 -6.83 8.65
CA SER A 136 -7.43 -6.00 9.69
C SER A 136 -7.82 -6.52 11.06
N MET A 137 -6.84 -6.87 11.89
CA MET A 137 -7.10 -7.39 13.23
C MET A 137 -6.99 -6.34 14.34
N ASP A 138 -6.70 -5.08 14.00
CA ASP A 138 -6.80 -3.90 14.86
C ASP A 138 -6.90 -2.63 14.00
N VAL A 139 -7.21 -1.49 14.63
CA VAL A 139 -7.28 -0.19 13.97
C VAL A 139 -5.87 0.34 13.66
N GLY A 140 -5.65 0.76 12.41
CA GLY A 140 -4.36 1.30 11.98
C GLY A 140 -4.05 2.64 12.63
N ARG A 141 -2.78 3.05 12.51
CA ARG A 141 -2.31 4.34 13.03
C ARG A 141 -1.55 5.10 11.97
N VAL A 142 -1.82 6.38 11.84
CA VAL A 142 -0.96 7.30 11.07
C VAL A 142 -0.25 8.23 12.04
N GLY A 143 1.04 8.47 11.81
CA GLY A 143 1.92 9.06 12.80
C GLY A 143 2.81 10.16 12.25
N LYS A 144 3.27 11.02 13.16
CA LYS A 144 4.40 11.93 12.99
C LYS A 144 5.44 11.56 14.05
N VAL A 145 6.69 11.34 13.63
CA VAL A 145 7.81 11.07 14.53
C VAL A 145 8.95 12.00 14.18
N VAL A 146 9.47 12.71 15.18
CA VAL A 146 10.68 13.53 15.05
C VAL A 146 11.84 12.80 15.72
N ILE A 147 12.89 12.55 14.95
CA ILE A 147 14.02 11.71 15.32
C ILE A 147 15.28 12.56 15.34
N ASP A 148 16.01 12.51 16.44
CA ASP A 148 17.40 12.96 16.49
C ASP A 148 18.28 11.88 15.87
N ALA A 149 18.73 12.16 14.64
CA ALA A 149 19.48 11.23 13.83
C ALA A 149 20.92 11.00 14.35
N GLU A 150 21.45 11.93 15.16
CA GLU A 150 22.77 11.75 15.75
C GLU A 150 22.71 10.76 16.91
N ASN A 151 21.69 10.83 17.75
CA ASN A 151 21.58 9.92 18.89
C ASN A 151 20.70 8.70 18.62
N ALA A 152 20.03 8.65 17.46
CA ALA A 152 19.00 7.66 17.13
C ALA A 152 17.93 7.57 18.23
N THR A 153 17.38 8.73 18.61
CA THR A 153 16.35 8.84 19.65
C THR A 153 15.12 9.58 19.14
N ILE A 154 13.94 9.19 19.64
CA ILE A 154 12.68 9.89 19.36
C ILE A 154 12.60 11.13 20.25
N LYS A 155 12.30 12.29 19.65
CA LYS A 155 12.09 13.57 20.35
C LYS A 155 10.62 13.93 20.47
N GLU A 156 9.84 13.61 19.45
CA GLU A 156 8.40 13.83 19.41
C GLU A 156 7.75 12.64 18.71
N GLU A 157 6.62 12.19 19.22
CA GLU A 157 5.79 11.19 18.59
C GLU A 157 4.33 11.56 18.78
N LYS A 158 3.58 11.60 17.67
CA LYS A 158 2.13 11.78 17.67
C LYS A 158 1.51 10.74 16.76
N MET A 159 0.66 9.89 17.32
CA MET A 159 -0.05 8.83 16.59
C MET A 159 -1.55 9.14 16.59
N VAL A 160 -2.18 8.94 15.45
CA VAL A 160 -3.61 9.16 15.22
C VAL A 160 -4.24 7.84 14.83
N PHE A 161 -5.33 7.50 15.49
CA PHE A 161 -6.21 6.40 15.09
C PHE A 161 -7.66 6.85 15.23
N LYS A 162 -8.51 6.40 14.32
CA LYS A 162 -9.96 6.60 14.40
C LYS A 162 -10.65 5.32 13.93
N THR A 163 -11.66 4.88 14.67
CA THR A 163 -12.47 3.71 14.30
C THR A 163 -13.66 4.06 13.41
N GLY A 164 -14.02 5.34 13.34
CA GLY A 164 -15.34 5.79 12.93
C GLY A 164 -16.40 5.58 14.03
N ASN A 165 -17.60 6.07 13.79
CA ASN A 165 -18.82 5.79 14.54
C ASN A 165 -19.46 4.52 13.97
N LEU A 166 -19.08 3.38 14.54
CA LEU A 166 -19.50 2.05 14.10
C LEU A 166 -20.95 1.70 14.45
N ASP A 167 -21.65 2.60 15.15
CA ASP A 167 -23.09 2.49 15.41
C ASP A 167 -23.94 3.32 14.42
N SER A 168 -23.29 4.05 13.49
CA SER A 168 -23.97 4.90 12.49
C SER A 168 -24.45 4.10 11.28
N THR A 169 -25.63 4.42 10.77
CA THR A 169 -26.13 3.93 9.47
C THR A 169 -25.85 4.90 8.32
N ASP A 170 -25.54 6.17 8.63
CA ASP A 170 -25.39 7.27 7.67
C ASP A 170 -23.91 7.68 7.52
N GLY A 171 -23.06 6.69 7.23
CA GLY A 171 -21.60 6.84 7.20
C GLY A 171 -20.98 6.86 8.60
N ILE A 172 -19.80 6.25 8.73
CA ILE A 172 -19.13 6.09 10.04
C ILE A 172 -18.15 7.23 10.33
N GLY A 173 -17.98 8.18 9.41
CA GLY A 173 -16.94 9.20 9.55
C GLY A 173 -15.52 8.65 9.38
N PRO A 174 -14.47 9.48 9.56
CA PRO A 174 -13.13 9.10 9.18
C PRO A 174 -12.58 8.00 10.10
N HIS A 175 -11.94 7.00 9.50
CA HIS A 175 -11.25 5.93 10.20
C HIS A 175 -9.82 5.69 9.69
N THR A 176 -9.07 4.84 10.39
CA THR A 176 -7.68 4.48 10.06
C THR A 176 -7.45 2.98 9.89
N TRP A 177 -8.51 2.18 9.75
CA TRP A 177 -8.43 0.75 9.42
C TRP A 177 -7.60 0.50 8.14
N LEU A 178 -6.75 -0.52 8.16
CA LEU A 178 -6.00 -0.99 6.98
C LEU A 178 -5.36 0.15 6.18
N ALA A 179 -4.48 0.95 6.81
CA ALA A 179 -3.78 2.02 6.11
C ALA A 179 -3.06 1.50 4.85
N GLY A 180 -3.36 2.09 3.70
CA GLY A 180 -2.97 1.58 2.41
C GLY A 180 -1.92 2.45 1.74
N PHE A 181 -2.14 2.68 0.44
CA PHE A 181 -1.35 3.62 -0.35
C PHE A 181 -1.58 5.06 0.11
N TYR A 182 -0.64 5.92 -0.24
CA TYR A 182 -0.70 7.33 0.10
C TYR A 182 0.01 8.20 -0.92
N THR A 183 -0.35 9.47 -0.92
CA THR A 183 0.29 10.48 -1.76
C THR A 183 0.26 11.83 -1.05
N PHE A 184 1.10 12.74 -1.50
CA PHE A 184 1.06 14.16 -1.15
C PHE A 184 1.61 14.96 -2.34
N ARG A 185 1.51 16.29 -2.26
CA ARG A 185 2.07 17.21 -3.26
C ARG A 185 3.57 16.98 -3.43
N ASP A 186 4.00 16.71 -4.66
CA ASP A 186 5.40 16.44 -5.03
C ASP A 186 5.96 15.12 -4.44
N PHE A 187 5.08 14.16 -4.13
CA PHE A 187 5.47 12.78 -3.81
C PHE A 187 6.41 12.24 -4.91
N ILE A 188 7.58 11.74 -4.50
CA ILE A 188 8.63 11.17 -5.37
C ILE A 188 9.04 12.06 -6.57
N SER A 189 8.90 13.39 -6.45
CA SER A 189 9.31 14.32 -7.50
C SER A 189 10.82 14.25 -7.75
N ALA A 190 11.21 14.12 -9.02
CA ALA A 190 12.61 14.20 -9.45
C ALA A 190 13.14 15.66 -9.47
N GLU A 191 12.24 16.64 -9.47
CA GLU A 191 12.57 18.05 -9.70
C GLU A 191 12.56 18.87 -8.40
N VAL A 192 11.66 18.54 -7.47
CA VAL A 192 11.39 19.34 -6.28
C VAL A 192 11.53 18.49 -5.01
N PRO A 193 12.51 18.77 -4.14
CA PRO A 193 12.55 18.12 -2.83
C PRO A 193 11.41 18.65 -1.96
N THR A 194 10.65 17.74 -1.34
CA THR A 194 9.54 18.13 -0.46
C THR A 194 10.07 18.69 0.86
N THR A 195 10.01 20.01 1.02
CA THR A 195 10.52 20.70 2.21
C THR A 195 9.65 20.48 3.45
N ALA A 196 8.34 20.48 3.26
CA ALA A 196 7.37 20.21 4.31
C ALA A 196 6.15 19.49 3.72
N ILE A 197 5.86 18.31 4.23
CA ILE A 197 4.65 17.57 3.89
C ILE A 197 3.53 18.05 4.80
N LYS A 198 2.68 18.97 4.31
CA LYS A 198 1.57 19.55 5.09
C LYS A 198 0.29 18.72 5.08
N ASN A 199 0.03 18.06 3.96
CA ASN A 199 -1.17 17.26 3.74
C ASN A 199 -0.79 15.92 3.15
N ILE A 200 -1.25 14.84 3.77
CA ILE A 200 -1.09 13.48 3.25
C ILE A 200 -2.46 12.89 2.99
N TYR A 201 -2.65 12.39 1.80
CA TYR A 201 -3.86 11.67 1.41
C TYR A 201 -3.58 10.19 1.60
N TRP A 202 -4.31 9.57 2.52
CA TRP A 202 -4.20 8.15 2.86
C TRP A 202 -5.41 7.39 2.33
N GLN A 203 -5.15 6.23 1.75
CA GLN A 203 -6.14 5.17 1.65
C GLN A 203 -6.28 4.47 3.00
N PHE A 204 -7.51 4.20 3.40
CA PHE A 204 -7.83 3.34 4.55
C PHE A 204 -8.80 2.26 4.09
N GLY A 205 -8.41 1.00 4.27
CA GLY A 205 -9.14 -0.17 3.79
C GLY A 205 -10.45 -0.42 4.52
N ALA A 206 -11.23 -1.33 3.93
CA ALA A 206 -12.49 -1.82 4.48
C ALA A 206 -12.28 -2.96 5.49
N LEU A 207 -13.22 -3.12 6.41
CA LEU A 207 -13.45 -4.39 7.12
C LEU A 207 -14.64 -5.09 6.48
N GLU A 208 -14.46 -6.32 6.05
CA GLU A 208 -15.51 -7.07 5.36
C GLU A 208 -15.50 -8.53 5.81
N LYS A 209 -16.69 -9.10 6.00
CA LYS A 209 -16.88 -10.49 6.44
C LYS A 209 -16.18 -11.48 5.52
N ARG A 210 -16.23 -11.24 4.21
CA ARG A 210 -15.59 -12.07 3.18
C ARG A 210 -14.06 -12.06 3.20
N ARG A 211 -13.44 -11.20 4.01
CA ARG A 211 -11.97 -11.08 4.13
C ARG A 211 -11.43 -11.56 5.47
N LEU A 212 -12.25 -11.76 6.50
CA LEU A 212 -11.75 -12.21 7.80
C LEU A 212 -11.73 -13.75 7.87
N THR A 213 -10.55 -14.33 7.69
CA THR A 213 -10.37 -15.79 7.82
C THR A 213 -10.12 -16.19 9.28
N GLN A 214 -10.54 -17.40 9.63
CA GLN A 214 -10.28 -18.01 10.94
C GLN A 214 -8.77 -18.11 11.23
N PHE A 215 -7.98 -18.34 10.18
CA PHE A 215 -6.52 -18.37 10.27
C PHE A 215 -5.95 -17.03 10.71
N ILE A 216 -6.32 -15.92 10.05
CA ILE A 216 -5.83 -14.58 10.39
C ILE A 216 -6.31 -14.16 11.78
N PHE A 217 -7.57 -14.43 12.12
CA PHE A 217 -8.08 -14.17 13.45
C PHE A 217 -7.22 -14.85 14.53
N ASN A 218 -6.94 -16.14 14.37
CA ASN A 218 -6.11 -16.88 15.32
C ASN A 218 -4.66 -16.41 15.35
N LEU A 219 -4.11 -15.98 14.21
CA LEU A 219 -2.74 -15.49 14.10
C LEU A 219 -2.53 -14.18 14.88
N TYR A 220 -3.55 -13.32 14.95
CA TYR A 220 -3.40 -11.95 15.43
C TYR A 220 -4.29 -11.57 16.62
N LYS A 221 -5.20 -12.43 17.10
CA LYS A 221 -6.08 -12.12 18.25
C LYS A 221 -5.32 -11.60 19.49
N ASP A 222 -4.10 -12.10 19.72
CA ASP A 222 -3.24 -11.73 20.85
C ASP A 222 -2.20 -10.64 20.49
N TYR A 223 -2.45 -9.85 19.44
CA TYR A 223 -1.55 -8.78 18.99
C TYR A 223 -1.22 -7.78 20.12
N PRO A 224 0.08 -7.51 20.39
CA PRO A 224 0.49 -6.82 21.61
C PRO A 224 0.20 -5.31 21.64
N ASN A 225 0.03 -4.66 20.49
CA ASN A 225 -0.34 -3.24 20.45
C ASN A 225 -1.85 -3.04 20.24
N ARG A 226 -2.70 -4.00 20.59
CA ARG A 226 -4.14 -3.93 20.33
C ARG A 226 -4.82 -2.70 20.95
N ILE A 227 -5.60 -1.95 20.17
CA ILE A 227 -6.54 -0.91 20.64
C ILE A 227 -7.97 -1.44 20.69
N VAL A 228 -8.41 -2.10 19.61
CA VAL A 228 -9.76 -2.63 19.49
C VAL A 228 -9.77 -4.11 19.92
N PRO A 229 -10.64 -4.53 20.85
CA PRO A 229 -10.78 -5.94 21.22
C PRO A 229 -10.99 -6.85 20.01
N ALA A 230 -10.40 -8.06 20.01
CA ALA A 230 -10.51 -8.97 18.87
C ALA A 230 -11.97 -9.38 18.56
N GLU A 231 -12.81 -9.51 19.61
CA GLU A 231 -14.25 -9.79 19.44
C GLU A 231 -15.01 -8.64 18.79
N ASP A 232 -14.59 -7.39 19.04
CA ASP A 232 -15.19 -6.23 18.40
C ASP A 232 -14.80 -6.16 16.92
N VAL A 233 -13.55 -6.51 16.56
CA VAL A 233 -13.12 -6.62 15.15
C VAL A 233 -13.97 -7.63 14.38
N LYS A 234 -14.34 -8.75 15.00
CA LYS A 234 -15.28 -9.72 14.42
C LYS A 234 -16.62 -9.04 14.12
N LYS A 235 -17.21 -8.40 15.14
CA LYS A 235 -18.48 -7.66 14.98
C LYS A 235 -18.39 -6.64 13.85
N TYR A 236 -17.31 -5.86 13.78
CA TYR A 236 -17.13 -4.82 12.78
C TYR A 236 -16.89 -5.37 11.37
N SER A 237 -16.21 -6.51 11.26
CA SER A 237 -16.05 -7.20 9.97
C SER A 237 -17.39 -7.76 9.48
N GLU A 238 -18.25 -8.24 10.38
CA GLU A 238 -19.61 -8.66 10.05
C GLU A 238 -20.51 -7.49 9.65
N GLN A 239 -20.38 -6.34 10.33
CA GLN A 239 -21.14 -5.12 10.02
C GLN A 239 -20.69 -4.44 8.72
N GLY A 240 -19.41 -4.52 8.39
CA GLY A 240 -18.80 -3.75 7.31
C GLY A 240 -18.27 -2.42 7.80
N VAL A 241 -17.01 -2.13 7.44
CA VAL A 241 -16.43 -0.79 7.53
C VAL A 241 -16.06 -0.40 6.10
N PRO A 242 -16.57 0.72 5.57
CA PRO A 242 -16.32 1.09 4.19
C PRO A 242 -14.85 1.41 3.95
N LEU A 243 -14.42 1.24 2.70
CA LEU A 243 -13.17 1.80 2.22
C LEU A 243 -13.25 3.33 2.23
N GLN A 244 -12.15 4.03 2.47
CA GLN A 244 -12.12 5.49 2.34
C GLN A 244 -10.78 6.04 1.85
N ILE A 245 -10.83 7.26 1.35
CA ILE A 245 -9.67 8.17 1.27
C ILE A 245 -9.85 9.27 2.31
N ALA A 246 -8.77 9.69 2.96
CA ALA A 246 -8.81 10.81 3.89
C ALA A 246 -7.53 11.66 3.84
N ARG A 247 -7.69 12.96 4.07
CA ARG A 247 -6.62 13.94 4.17
C ARG A 247 -6.22 14.12 5.63
N LEU A 248 -4.99 13.75 5.94
CA LEU A 248 -4.31 14.06 7.19
C LEU A 248 -3.60 15.41 7.07
N ASN A 249 -4.00 16.37 7.90
CA ASN A 249 -3.23 17.60 8.12
C ASN A 249 -2.10 17.27 9.11
N THR A 250 -0.85 17.51 8.72
CA THR A 250 0.32 17.10 9.49
C THR A 250 0.75 18.09 10.57
N ASP A 251 0.23 19.33 10.54
CA ASP A 251 0.52 20.35 11.54
C ASP A 251 -0.24 20.03 12.84
N ASN A 252 -1.52 19.68 12.71
CA ASN A 252 -2.37 19.31 13.84
C ASN A 252 -2.55 17.79 13.99
N MET A 253 -2.13 16.98 13.02
CA MET A 253 -2.32 15.53 12.99
C MET A 253 -3.80 15.14 13.15
N GLU A 254 -4.68 15.72 12.33
CA GLU A 254 -6.10 15.37 12.26
C GLU A 254 -6.52 14.96 10.84
N LEU A 255 -7.47 14.04 10.75
CA LEU A 255 -8.16 13.71 9.50
C LEU A 255 -9.24 14.76 9.26
N GLU A 256 -8.95 15.74 8.42
CA GLU A 256 -9.79 16.93 8.24
C GLU A 256 -10.84 16.80 7.14
N ASP A 257 -10.62 15.89 6.19
CA ASP A 257 -11.50 15.67 5.04
C ASP A 257 -11.39 14.22 4.58
N TYR A 258 -12.49 13.65 4.07
CA TYR A 258 -12.56 12.25 3.69
C TYR A 258 -13.74 11.97 2.76
N TYR A 259 -13.64 10.85 2.04
CA TYR A 259 -14.71 10.27 1.25
C TYR A 259 -14.78 8.76 1.50
N GLN A 260 -15.96 8.26 1.85
CA GLN A 260 -16.21 6.84 2.06
C GLN A 260 -16.85 6.26 0.79
N TYR A 261 -16.30 5.15 0.31
CA TYR A 261 -16.78 4.49 -0.90
C TYR A 261 -17.99 3.60 -0.58
N PRO A 262 -18.85 3.35 -1.58
CA PRO A 262 -19.84 2.29 -1.51
C PRO A 262 -19.22 0.91 -1.24
N ASP A 263 -20.07 -0.03 -0.81
CA ASP A 263 -19.69 -1.43 -0.67
C ASP A 263 -19.27 -2.04 -2.02
N ASN A 264 -18.50 -3.12 -1.96
CA ASN A 264 -17.96 -3.84 -3.12
C ASN A 264 -17.02 -3.03 -4.03
N TYR A 265 -16.56 -1.87 -3.58
CA TYR A 265 -15.58 -1.05 -4.31
C TYR A 265 -14.17 -1.39 -3.85
N THR A 266 -13.24 -1.43 -4.79
CA THR A 266 -11.81 -1.64 -4.51
C THR A 266 -11.00 -0.48 -5.06
N LEU A 267 -10.27 0.18 -4.16
CA LEU A 267 -9.40 1.31 -4.43
C LEU A 267 -7.99 0.81 -4.71
N GLY A 268 -7.48 1.10 -5.90
CA GLY A 268 -6.06 1.01 -6.22
C GLY A 268 -5.30 2.17 -5.58
N ALA A 269 -4.03 2.33 -5.94
CA ALA A 269 -3.27 3.42 -5.36
C ALA A 269 -3.76 4.82 -5.79
N ILE A 270 -3.40 5.80 -4.96
CA ILE A 270 -3.74 7.20 -5.13
C ILE A 270 -2.51 8.00 -5.55
N GLN A 271 -2.69 8.95 -6.46
CA GLN A 271 -1.65 9.86 -6.96
C GLN A 271 -2.12 11.31 -6.88
N PHE A 272 -1.30 12.18 -6.29
CA PHE A 272 -1.55 13.62 -6.34
C PHE A 272 -1.11 14.18 -7.69
N VAL A 273 -1.99 14.96 -8.31
CA VAL A 273 -1.78 15.62 -9.60
C VAL A 273 -1.88 17.14 -9.39
N PRO A 274 -0.76 17.88 -9.41
CA PRO A 274 -0.78 19.33 -9.25
C PRO A 274 -1.64 20.04 -10.28
N ARG A 275 -2.40 21.05 -9.86
CA ARG A 275 -3.13 21.92 -10.78
C ARG A 275 -2.13 22.71 -11.63
N LYS A 276 -2.32 22.73 -12.96
CA LYS A 276 -1.45 23.48 -13.88
C LYS A 276 -1.43 24.98 -13.58
N THR A 277 -2.59 25.54 -13.25
CA THR A 277 -2.74 26.95 -12.88
C THR A 277 -3.05 27.02 -11.39
N PRO A 278 -2.16 27.61 -10.57
CA PRO A 278 -2.39 27.68 -9.14
C PRO A 278 -3.68 28.41 -8.77
N THR A 279 -4.41 27.89 -7.79
CA THR A 279 -5.59 28.53 -7.22
C THR A 279 -5.17 29.58 -6.20
N VAL A 280 -5.63 30.82 -6.39
CA VAL A 280 -5.30 31.94 -5.49
C VAL A 280 -5.81 31.64 -4.07
N ASN A 281 -4.97 31.85 -3.06
CA ASN A 281 -5.25 31.64 -1.63
C ASN A 281 -5.52 30.18 -1.21
N LEU A 282 -5.23 29.19 -2.05
CA LEU A 282 -5.26 27.77 -1.66
C LEU A 282 -3.85 27.30 -1.29
N ASP A 283 -3.72 26.48 -0.24
CA ASP A 283 -2.42 25.88 0.08
C ASP A 283 -1.98 24.96 -1.08
N PRO A 284 -0.75 25.12 -1.63
CA PRO A 284 -0.28 24.29 -2.74
C PRO A 284 -0.34 22.78 -2.49
N SER A 285 -0.25 22.36 -1.22
CA SER A 285 -0.36 20.94 -0.84
C SER A 285 -1.78 20.35 -1.03
N MET A 286 -2.78 21.20 -1.23
CA MET A 286 -4.16 20.84 -1.56
C MET A 286 -4.59 21.31 -2.96
N ASP A 287 -3.77 22.13 -3.64
CA ASP A 287 -4.12 22.69 -4.95
C ASP A 287 -3.79 21.73 -6.09
N GLY A 288 -4.73 20.81 -6.33
CA GLY A 288 -4.60 19.78 -7.33
C GLY A 288 -5.75 18.79 -7.27
N TYR A 289 -5.49 17.62 -7.81
CA TYR A 289 -6.42 16.52 -7.89
C TYR A 289 -5.81 15.26 -7.31
N LEU A 290 -6.66 14.35 -6.84
CA LEU A 290 -6.25 12.96 -6.61
C LEU A 290 -6.75 12.11 -7.76
N PHE A 291 -5.83 11.40 -8.39
CA PHE A 291 -6.12 10.34 -9.34
C PHE A 291 -6.15 9.00 -8.61
N THR A 292 -7.12 8.15 -8.93
CA THR A 292 -7.11 6.76 -8.49
C THR A 292 -7.82 5.83 -9.46
N THR A 293 -7.37 4.58 -9.50
CA THR A 293 -8.00 3.50 -10.25
C THR A 293 -8.93 2.70 -9.33
N MET A 294 -10.10 2.34 -9.83
CA MET A 294 -11.14 1.63 -9.09
C MET A 294 -11.53 0.33 -9.80
N ILE A 295 -11.79 -0.72 -9.02
CA ILE A 295 -12.46 -1.94 -9.47
C ILE A 295 -13.74 -2.07 -8.63
N ASN A 296 -14.87 -1.81 -9.27
CA ASN A 296 -16.15 -1.60 -8.60
C ASN A 296 -17.12 -2.73 -8.95
N GLY A 297 -17.58 -3.45 -7.93
CA GLY A 297 -18.64 -4.45 -8.10
C GLY A 297 -19.96 -3.78 -8.49
N ILE A 298 -20.56 -4.23 -9.59
CA ILE A 298 -21.88 -3.82 -10.07
C ILE A 298 -22.77 -5.06 -10.11
N GLU A 299 -23.91 -4.98 -9.44
CA GLU A 299 -24.95 -6.01 -9.53
C GLU A 299 -25.71 -5.86 -10.84
N GLU A 300 -25.76 -6.93 -11.64
CA GLU A 300 -26.58 -7.00 -12.85
C GLU A 300 -27.96 -7.62 -12.57
N GLU A 301 -28.89 -7.54 -13.54
CA GLU A 301 -30.31 -7.92 -13.37
C GLU A 301 -30.53 -9.37 -12.87
N ASP A 302 -29.56 -10.27 -13.10
CA ASP A 302 -29.60 -11.68 -12.70
C ASP A 302 -28.95 -11.97 -11.32
N ASN A 303 -28.58 -10.95 -10.54
CA ASN A 303 -27.73 -11.03 -9.34
C ASN A 303 -26.30 -11.56 -9.62
N GLU A 304 -25.83 -11.47 -10.87
CA GLU A 304 -24.41 -11.65 -11.15
C GLU A 304 -23.66 -10.35 -10.82
N VAL A 305 -22.50 -10.49 -10.16
CA VAL A 305 -21.62 -9.37 -9.86
C VAL A 305 -20.61 -9.24 -10.98
N ASN A 306 -20.70 -8.16 -11.74
CA ASN A 306 -19.68 -7.74 -12.68
C ASN A 306 -18.75 -6.70 -12.02
N TYR A 307 -17.58 -6.46 -12.61
CA TYR A 307 -16.62 -5.50 -12.09
C TYR A 307 -16.32 -4.42 -13.12
N LEU A 308 -16.74 -3.18 -12.85
CA LEU A 308 -16.39 -2.05 -13.70
C LEU A 308 -15.03 -1.48 -13.29
N ARG A 309 -14.22 -1.18 -14.30
CA ARG A 309 -12.92 -0.54 -14.14
C ARG A 309 -13.08 0.94 -14.41
N GLU A 310 -12.70 1.74 -13.44
CA GLU A 310 -12.88 3.19 -13.50
C GLU A 310 -11.63 3.94 -13.06
N VAL A 311 -11.53 5.18 -13.49
CA VAL A 311 -10.61 6.17 -12.92
C VAL A 311 -11.44 7.25 -12.26
N TRP A 312 -11.18 7.48 -10.98
CA TRP A 312 -11.84 8.52 -10.20
C TRP A 312 -10.87 9.66 -9.96
N ILE A 313 -11.36 10.88 -10.16
CA ILE A 313 -10.61 12.12 -9.95
C ILE A 313 -11.33 12.91 -8.86
N PHE A 314 -10.64 13.21 -7.76
CA PHE A 314 -11.13 14.05 -6.68
C PHE A 314 -10.47 15.42 -6.72
N ASP A 315 -11.18 16.47 -6.32
CA ASP A 315 -10.52 17.73 -5.96
C ASP A 315 -9.83 17.52 -4.60
N ALA A 316 -8.52 17.73 -4.55
CA ALA A 316 -7.73 17.43 -3.35
C ALA A 316 -8.05 18.38 -2.18
N SER A 317 -8.74 19.51 -2.45
CA SER A 317 -9.19 20.46 -1.43
C SER A 317 -10.57 20.15 -0.83
N ASN A 318 -11.34 19.22 -1.42
CA ASN A 318 -12.68 18.87 -0.96
C ASN A 318 -13.05 17.43 -1.34
N LEU A 319 -12.54 16.45 -0.60
CA LEU A 319 -12.87 15.02 -0.78
C LEU A 319 -14.35 14.74 -0.50
N LYS A 320 -14.92 15.41 0.50
CA LYS A 320 -16.31 15.21 0.92
C LYS A 320 -17.33 15.39 -0.20
N GLN A 321 -17.04 16.22 -1.22
CA GLN A 321 -17.95 16.41 -2.35
C GLN A 321 -18.02 15.18 -3.28
N GLY A 322 -17.12 14.21 -3.11
CA GLY A 322 -16.96 13.08 -4.01
C GLY A 322 -16.07 13.35 -5.21
N PRO A 323 -15.96 12.39 -6.14
CA PRO A 323 -15.17 12.56 -7.35
C PRO A 323 -15.77 13.69 -8.21
N VAL A 324 -14.90 14.57 -8.72
CA VAL A 324 -15.28 15.61 -9.70
C VAL A 324 -15.37 15.06 -11.11
N CYS A 325 -14.80 13.88 -11.35
CA CYS A 325 -14.86 13.18 -12.62
C CYS A 325 -14.66 11.68 -12.38
N VAL A 326 -15.47 10.88 -13.08
CA VAL A 326 -15.33 9.41 -13.16
C VAL A 326 -15.20 9.06 -14.64
N LEU A 327 -14.16 8.31 -14.99
CA LEU A 327 -13.86 7.88 -16.34
C LEU A 327 -13.94 6.36 -16.42
N THR A 328 -14.58 5.85 -17.46
CA THR A 328 -14.65 4.42 -17.77
C THR A 328 -14.78 4.21 -19.27
N HIS A 329 -14.51 3.00 -19.74
CA HIS A 329 -14.70 2.60 -21.13
C HIS A 329 -14.94 1.07 -21.20
N PRO A 330 -15.79 0.56 -22.12
CA PRO A 330 -16.08 -0.89 -22.19
C PRO A 330 -14.86 -1.79 -22.41
N GLU A 331 -13.83 -1.27 -23.09
CA GLU A 331 -12.56 -1.99 -23.32
C GLU A 331 -11.51 -1.70 -22.23
N PHE A 332 -11.83 -0.85 -21.25
CA PHE A 332 -10.89 -0.51 -20.18
C PHE A 332 -10.95 -1.61 -19.13
N ASP A 333 -10.02 -2.56 -19.23
CA ASP A 333 -9.91 -3.70 -18.33
C ASP A 333 -8.49 -3.81 -17.78
N PHE A 334 -8.35 -3.68 -16.46
CA PHE A 334 -7.10 -3.80 -15.72
C PHE A 334 -7.33 -4.56 -14.42
N GLY A 335 -6.27 -5.22 -13.94
CA GLY A 335 -6.22 -5.86 -12.62
C GLY A 335 -5.73 -4.91 -11.53
N PHE A 336 -5.75 -5.34 -10.27
CA PHE A 336 -5.35 -4.51 -9.13
C PHE A 336 -3.97 -3.86 -9.33
N THR A 337 -3.92 -2.53 -9.22
CA THR A 337 -2.70 -1.72 -9.40
C THR A 337 -2.06 -1.42 -8.05
N LEU A 338 -0.72 -1.41 -8.03
CA LEU A 338 0.07 -0.92 -6.91
C LEU A 338 0.41 0.56 -7.17
N HIS A 339 1.69 0.94 -7.17
CA HIS A 339 2.09 2.34 -7.17
C HIS A 339 1.99 3.03 -8.54
N PRO A 340 1.38 4.23 -8.61
CA PRO A 340 1.32 5.07 -9.79
C PRO A 340 2.46 6.09 -9.77
N VAL A 341 2.68 6.73 -10.91
CA VAL A 341 3.53 7.93 -11.02
C VAL A 341 2.82 8.95 -11.90
N TRP A 342 2.84 10.21 -11.48
CA TRP A 342 2.39 11.33 -12.31
C TRP A 342 3.58 11.92 -13.05
N VAL A 343 3.44 12.10 -14.37
CA VAL A 343 4.40 12.80 -15.21
C VAL A 343 3.66 13.98 -15.86
N PRO A 344 4.08 15.24 -15.64
CA PRO A 344 3.32 16.41 -16.06
C PRO A 344 3.21 16.54 -17.58
N ASP A 345 4.26 16.15 -18.30
CA ASP A 345 4.36 16.22 -19.75
C ASP A 345 5.01 14.96 -20.30
N ILE A 346 4.40 14.38 -21.34
CA ILE A 346 4.96 13.25 -22.07
C ILE A 346 5.88 13.82 -23.15
N HIS A 347 7.19 13.83 -22.87
CA HIS A 347 8.19 14.18 -23.88
C HIS A 347 8.62 12.91 -24.64
N LYS A 348 8.90 13.05 -25.95
CA LYS A 348 9.73 12.05 -26.63
C LYS A 348 11.07 12.03 -25.92
N GLY A 349 11.47 10.88 -25.37
CA GLY A 349 12.72 10.75 -24.62
C GLY A 349 13.89 11.37 -25.38
N THR A 350 14.62 12.27 -24.72
CA THR A 350 15.86 12.87 -25.23
C THR A 350 17.08 12.03 -24.92
N SER A 351 16.91 10.80 -24.42
CA SER A 351 17.96 9.80 -24.54
C SER A 351 18.31 9.76 -26.02
N GLU A 352 19.46 10.33 -26.38
CA GLU A 352 20.16 9.98 -27.61
C GLU A 352 19.98 8.48 -27.69
N LYS A 353 19.28 7.99 -28.73
CA LYS A 353 19.05 6.56 -28.94
C LYS A 353 20.36 5.87 -28.63
N THR A 354 20.48 5.30 -27.43
CA THR A 354 21.59 4.43 -27.16
C THR A 354 21.40 3.38 -28.23
N LYS A 355 22.43 3.13 -29.04
CA LYS A 355 22.38 2.09 -30.07
C LYS A 355 22.02 0.71 -29.49
N ASP A 356 21.89 0.64 -28.17
CA ASP A 356 21.34 -0.40 -27.32
C ASP A 356 19.90 -0.09 -26.85
N GLU A 357 19.02 0.43 -27.73
CA GLU A 357 17.61 -0.01 -27.70
C GLU A 357 17.67 -1.51 -28.05
N GLU A 358 18.09 -2.32 -27.08
CA GLU A 358 17.87 -3.76 -27.10
C GLU A 358 16.37 -3.90 -27.34
N ASP A 359 16.02 -4.39 -28.53
CA ASP A 359 14.70 -4.93 -28.84
C ASP A 359 14.21 -5.63 -27.57
N HIS A 360 13.06 -5.24 -27.00
CA HIS A 360 12.56 -5.84 -25.76
C HIS A 360 12.60 -7.39 -25.84
N THR A 361 12.50 -7.93 -27.06
CA THR A 361 12.77 -9.33 -27.38
C THR A 361 14.15 -9.82 -26.94
N GLN A 362 15.24 -9.10 -27.24
CA GLN A 362 16.62 -9.43 -26.87
C GLN A 362 16.85 -9.43 -25.35
N GLU A 363 16.35 -8.43 -24.64
CA GLU A 363 16.47 -8.35 -23.18
C GLU A 363 15.87 -9.61 -22.53
N TYR A 364 14.61 -9.91 -22.87
CA TYR A 364 13.91 -11.08 -22.34
C TYR A 364 14.50 -12.40 -22.84
N LYS A 365 14.96 -12.47 -24.09
CA LYS A 365 15.60 -13.66 -24.64
C LYS A 365 16.84 -14.04 -23.85
N SER A 366 17.66 -13.05 -23.46
CA SER A 366 18.84 -13.28 -22.63
C SER A 366 18.50 -13.90 -21.26
N LEU A 367 17.35 -13.54 -20.69
CA LEU A 367 16.84 -14.08 -19.43
C LEU A 367 16.25 -15.48 -19.62
N ILE A 368 15.46 -15.69 -20.69
CA ILE A 368 14.85 -16.97 -21.03
C ILE A 368 15.94 -18.02 -21.32
N ASP A 369 17.01 -17.64 -22.01
CA ASP A 369 18.14 -18.53 -22.32
C ASP A 369 18.92 -18.98 -21.08
N LYS A 370 18.85 -18.23 -19.97
CA LYS A 370 19.41 -18.63 -18.67
C LYS A 370 18.52 -19.64 -17.93
N LEU A 371 17.25 -19.79 -18.32
CA LEU A 371 16.35 -20.76 -17.69
C LEU A 371 16.81 -22.19 -17.94
N ASN A 372 16.45 -23.07 -17.00
CA ASN A 372 16.62 -24.52 -17.14
C ASN A 372 15.95 -25.00 -18.44
N LYS A 373 16.64 -25.85 -19.19
CA LYS A 373 16.17 -26.42 -20.47
C LYS A 373 14.74 -26.99 -20.40
N LYS A 374 14.35 -27.57 -19.27
CA LYS A 374 13.01 -28.15 -19.06
C LYS A 374 11.89 -27.12 -19.20
N HIS A 375 12.09 -25.89 -18.74
CA HIS A 375 11.05 -24.84 -18.75
C HIS A 375 11.27 -23.82 -19.86
N ARG A 376 12.49 -23.71 -20.40
CA ARG A 376 12.85 -22.73 -21.42
C ARG A 376 11.91 -22.71 -22.62
N GLN A 377 11.60 -23.86 -23.21
CA GLN A 377 10.73 -23.90 -24.40
C GLN A 377 9.31 -23.44 -24.08
N HIS A 378 8.78 -23.78 -22.91
CA HIS A 378 7.45 -23.37 -22.51
C HIS A 378 7.38 -21.86 -22.30
N VAL A 379 8.36 -21.28 -21.59
CA VAL A 379 8.45 -19.83 -21.39
C VAL A 379 8.66 -19.11 -22.72
N HIS A 380 9.53 -19.63 -23.60
CA HIS A 380 9.72 -19.08 -24.94
C HIS A 380 8.41 -19.04 -25.73
N ASN A 381 7.61 -20.11 -25.70
CA ASN A 381 6.32 -20.15 -26.39
C ASN A 381 5.34 -19.12 -25.82
N ILE A 382 5.31 -18.93 -24.50
CA ILE A 382 4.47 -17.90 -23.87
C ILE A 382 4.86 -16.51 -24.40
N PHE A 383 6.16 -16.21 -24.43
CA PHE A 383 6.64 -14.90 -24.89
C PHE A 383 6.35 -14.65 -26.38
N GLU A 384 6.64 -15.61 -27.25
CA GLU A 384 6.38 -15.51 -28.69
C GLU A 384 4.90 -15.35 -29.03
N GLN A 385 4.01 -16.03 -28.29
CA GLN A 385 2.58 -16.05 -28.62
C GLN A 385 1.80 -14.94 -27.94
N ASN A 386 2.18 -14.55 -26.72
CA ASN A 386 1.35 -13.70 -25.86
C ASN A 386 2.03 -12.39 -25.44
N VAL A 387 3.37 -12.30 -25.52
CA VAL A 387 4.11 -11.10 -25.09
C VAL A 387 4.57 -10.30 -26.29
N TYR A 388 5.53 -10.80 -27.08
CA TYR A 388 6.15 -10.07 -28.18
C TYR A 388 5.18 -9.47 -29.20
N PRO A 389 4.09 -10.15 -29.62
CA PRO A 389 3.13 -9.58 -30.57
C PRO A 389 2.49 -8.26 -30.12
N ASN A 390 2.49 -7.96 -28.82
CA ASN A 390 1.93 -6.73 -28.27
C ASN A 390 2.92 -5.55 -28.24
N PHE A 391 4.22 -5.80 -28.51
CA PHE A 391 5.29 -4.80 -28.45
C PHE A 391 5.99 -4.57 -29.81
N SER A 392 5.75 -5.44 -30.81
CA SER A 392 6.40 -5.37 -32.12
C SER A 392 5.69 -4.51 -33.17
N LYS A 393 5.01 -3.40 -32.78
CA LYS A 393 4.29 -2.51 -33.72
C LYS A 393 4.98 -1.18 -33.94
#